data_AF-A0A841LJ49-F1
#
_entry.id   AF-A0A841LJ49-F1
#
_cell.length_a   1.000
_cell.length_b   1.000
_cell.length_c   1.000
_cell.angle_alpha   90.00
_cell.angle_beta   90.00
_cell.angle_gamma   90.00
#
_symmetry.space_group_name_H-M   'P 1'
#
loop_
_entity.id
_entity.type
_entity.pdbx_description
1 polymer ?
#
loop_
_entity_poly.entity_id
_entity_poly.type
_entity_poly.pdbx_seq_one_letter_code
_entity_poly.pdbx_strand_id
1 'polypeptide(L)'
;MAKTESLSEVHQSVNTDKRKGWRRILAFIGPAYLISVGYMDPGNWATDLAGGSKFGYQLIWVLLMSNLIALLLQSLSARLGIVRGLDLAQASKQAYPRWANIPLFALAQTAIIACDLAEIIGMAIGLQLLFGLPLIWGISITIFDTILLLFLLNKGMRAMEGFIVSMVFIVGISFLVEMFIVEPSLKEVAKGFEPSILNGDALYIAIGIIGATVMPHNLYLHSSLVQTRKIERSNKGIKEALKFNLIDTTVALNLAFFVNAAILILAAAAFYKNGLHEVAEIQDAHKLLSNIFGNVAPTLFAIALIAAGQSSTVTGTLAGQIIMEGHINLRIQPWLRRLITRLLAIIPAFFTILHYGENALGGLLVLSQVVLSLQLGFAIIPLIHFTSDKKLMKDFAIKPWVKVLAWASASAIIALNVKLVIEEISGWAKEANNWWIYVIVLPALILIVLLLLYVFFHPLLEKKKNASKQLVPHGDALDIGKIDKVSYKRIGIAVDFSKNDRNTIRHALIQGGKGAHYYLIHVVETAAARYLGKDVMDHETQSDAANLEKYRANLEDLGYDSTPFIGFGSTGKAIADISNKNEMELLVMGAHGHKGLKDLIFGTTVDSVRHKVNIPVLIIR
;
A
#
# COMPACT_ATOMS: atom_id res chain seq x y z
N MET A 1 -9.98 -19.67 -4.61
CA MET A 1 -8.86 -18.71 -4.53
C MET A 1 -8.34 -18.72 -3.10
N ALA A 2 -7.06 -18.99 -2.87
CA ALA A 2 -6.45 -18.85 -1.54
C ALA A 2 -6.65 -17.41 -1.05
N LYS A 3 -7.07 -17.22 0.21
CA LYS A 3 -7.17 -15.89 0.81
C LYS A 3 -5.76 -15.31 0.88
N THR A 4 -5.48 -14.30 0.07
CA THR A 4 -4.26 -13.50 0.19
C THR A 4 -4.44 -12.54 1.36
N GLU A 5 -3.71 -12.76 2.43
CA GLU A 5 -3.67 -11.86 3.59
C GLU A 5 -3.09 -10.50 3.18
N SER A 6 -3.66 -9.41 3.72
CA SER A 6 -3.10 -8.07 3.53
C SER A 6 -1.78 -7.92 4.28
N LEU A 7 -0.78 -7.28 3.64
CA LEU A 7 0.58 -7.11 4.16
C LEU A 7 1.15 -8.42 4.69
N SER A 8 1.22 -9.43 3.82
CA SER A 8 1.56 -10.81 4.22
C SER A 8 2.92 -10.94 4.94
N GLU A 9 3.85 -9.99 4.78
CA GLU A 9 5.13 -9.98 5.48
C GLU A 9 4.99 -9.66 6.98
N VAL A 10 3.93 -8.94 7.37
CA VAL A 10 3.74 -8.39 8.73
C VAL A 10 2.37 -8.69 9.33
N HIS A 11 1.51 -9.41 8.62
CA HIS A 11 0.19 -9.84 9.07
C HIS A 11 0.29 -10.65 10.38
N GLN A 12 -0.43 -10.23 11.42
CA GLN A 12 -0.39 -10.83 12.77
C GLN A 12 1.02 -11.01 13.37
N SER A 13 2.01 -10.23 12.92
CA SER A 13 3.40 -10.32 13.39
C SER A 13 3.57 -9.91 14.87
N VAL A 14 2.70 -9.04 15.39
CA VAL A 14 2.78 -8.57 16.77
C VAL A 14 1.86 -9.41 17.65
N ASN A 15 2.47 -10.24 18.50
CA ASN A 15 1.74 -11.07 19.45
C ASN A 15 1.17 -10.24 20.62
N THR A 16 -0.15 -10.27 20.75
CA THR A 16 -0.92 -9.63 21.83
C THR A 16 -1.36 -10.61 22.91
N ASP A 17 -1.22 -11.91 22.66
CA ASP A 17 -1.64 -12.97 23.57
C ASP A 17 -0.60 -13.09 24.70
N LYS A 18 -1.05 -13.20 25.95
CA LYS A 18 -0.28 -13.34 27.21
C LYS A 18 0.21 -12.05 27.91
N ARG A 19 -0.06 -10.85 27.41
CA ARG A 19 0.29 -9.59 28.13
C ARG A 19 -0.85 -9.13 29.03
N LYS A 20 -0.56 -8.76 30.29
CA LYS A 20 -1.55 -8.24 31.27
C LYS A 20 -1.37 -6.74 31.52
N GLY A 21 -2.46 -6.03 31.83
CA GLY A 21 -2.45 -4.61 32.21
C GLY A 21 -1.94 -3.65 31.13
N TRP A 22 -1.18 -2.62 31.53
CA TRP A 22 -0.59 -1.60 30.64
C TRP A 22 0.29 -2.19 29.53
N ARG A 23 0.95 -3.33 29.77
CA ARG A 23 1.76 -4.02 28.74
C ARG A 23 0.93 -4.58 27.59
N ARG A 24 -0.37 -4.83 27.81
CA ARG A 24 -1.31 -5.23 26.77
C ARG A 24 -1.72 -4.03 25.93
N ILE A 25 -2.02 -2.90 26.57
CA ILE A 25 -2.32 -1.62 25.88
C ILE A 25 -1.14 -1.23 24.98
N LEU A 26 0.09 -1.24 25.51
CA LEU A 26 1.31 -0.99 24.74
C LEU A 26 1.56 -1.95 23.56
N ALA A 27 0.91 -3.13 23.54
CA ALA A 27 1.02 -4.05 22.42
C ALA A 27 0.01 -3.73 21.30
N PHE A 28 -1.11 -3.08 21.63
CA PHE A 28 -2.10 -2.61 20.66
C PHE A 28 -1.79 -1.20 20.14
N ILE A 29 -1.04 -0.41 20.90
CA ILE A 29 -0.52 0.90 20.47
C ILE A 29 0.43 0.73 19.27
N GLY A 30 0.32 1.64 18.30
CA GLY A 30 1.24 1.73 17.16
C GLY A 30 0.54 1.99 15.82
N PRO A 31 -0.44 1.17 15.40
CA PRO A 31 -1.09 1.33 14.10
C PRO A 31 -1.65 2.73 13.88
N ALA A 32 -2.29 3.34 14.88
CA ALA A 32 -2.83 4.68 14.72
C ALA A 32 -1.77 5.78 14.63
N TYR A 33 -0.59 5.60 15.24
CA TYR A 33 0.52 6.56 15.12
C TYR A 33 1.13 6.56 13.72
N LEU A 34 1.12 5.42 13.03
CA LEU A 34 1.45 5.35 11.61
C LEU A 34 0.44 6.12 10.76
N ILE A 35 -0.82 6.13 11.17
CA ILE A 35 -1.87 6.86 10.46
C ILE A 35 -1.79 8.36 10.74
N SER A 36 -1.56 8.77 11.99
CA SER A 36 -1.52 10.18 12.38
C SER A 36 -0.44 10.98 11.66
N VAL A 37 0.65 10.35 11.24
CA VAL A 37 1.69 11.00 10.44
C VAL A 37 1.16 11.62 9.15
N GLY A 38 0.28 10.91 8.43
CA GLY A 38 -0.26 11.45 7.18
C GLY A 38 -1.13 12.69 7.42
N TYR A 39 -1.61 12.89 8.64
CA TYR A 39 -2.34 14.11 9.04
C TYR A 39 -1.42 15.27 9.42
N MET A 40 -0.10 15.06 9.38
CA MET A 40 0.94 16.02 9.73
C MET A 40 1.90 16.26 8.56
N ASP A 41 1.53 15.82 7.36
CA ASP A 41 2.34 15.92 6.16
C ASP A 41 2.41 17.38 5.63
N PRO A 42 3.40 17.70 4.78
CA PRO A 42 3.54 19.06 4.24
C PRO A 42 2.32 19.57 3.46
N GLY A 43 1.49 18.69 2.91
CA GLY A 43 0.24 19.06 2.23
C GLY A 43 -0.75 19.76 3.17
N ASN A 44 -0.92 19.23 4.39
CA ASN A 44 -1.76 19.84 5.43
C ASN A 44 -1.20 21.21 5.90
N TRP A 45 0.12 21.34 5.94
CA TRP A 45 0.76 22.58 6.42
C TRP A 45 0.44 23.76 5.52
N ALA A 46 0.42 23.57 4.20
CA ALA A 46 0.09 24.63 3.26
C ALA A 46 -1.30 25.23 3.54
N THR A 47 -2.31 24.39 3.81
CA THR A 47 -3.66 24.87 4.14
C THR A 47 -3.76 25.52 5.52
N ASP A 48 -3.00 25.03 6.50
CA ASP A 48 -3.00 25.57 7.86
C ASP A 48 -2.27 26.92 7.94
N LEU A 49 -1.14 27.05 7.26
CA LEU A 49 -0.41 28.32 7.12
C LEU A 49 -1.24 29.37 6.38
N ALA A 50 -1.88 28.98 5.27
CA ALA A 50 -2.78 29.85 4.52
C ALA A 50 -3.98 30.30 5.37
N GLY A 51 -4.54 29.38 6.17
CA GLY A 51 -5.65 29.67 7.07
C GLY A 51 -5.28 30.64 8.19
N GLY A 52 -4.13 30.40 8.83
CA GLY A 52 -3.64 31.26 9.92
C GLY A 52 -3.23 32.64 9.43
N SER A 53 -2.48 32.73 8.33
CA SER A 53 -2.00 34.00 7.78
C SER A 53 -3.13 34.93 7.33
N LYS A 54 -4.19 34.37 6.72
CA LYS A 54 -5.28 35.17 6.15
C LYS A 54 -6.46 35.39 7.10
N PHE A 55 -6.76 34.45 8.00
CA PHE A 55 -7.96 34.48 8.84
C PHE A 55 -7.68 34.42 10.34
N GLY A 56 -6.40 34.51 10.74
CA GLY A 56 -6.00 34.43 12.13
C GLY A 56 -6.45 33.10 12.74
N TYR A 57 -7.04 33.15 13.94
CA TYR A 57 -7.51 31.95 14.65
C TYR A 57 -8.89 31.45 14.22
N GLN A 58 -9.55 32.09 13.25
CA GLN A 58 -10.94 31.80 12.90
C GLN A 58 -11.16 30.35 12.44
N LEU A 59 -10.18 29.72 11.80
CA LEU A 59 -10.32 28.38 11.20
C LEU A 59 -9.96 27.23 12.15
N ILE A 60 -9.66 27.50 13.43
CA ILE A 60 -9.37 26.45 14.42
C ILE A 60 -10.58 25.52 14.62
N TRP A 61 -11.80 26.04 14.63
CA TRP A 61 -13.00 25.19 14.73
C TRP A 61 -13.16 24.27 13.50
N VAL A 62 -12.74 24.71 12.31
CA VAL A 62 -12.75 23.88 11.08
C VAL A 62 -11.75 22.75 11.22
N LEU A 63 -10.55 23.03 11.72
CA LEU A 63 -9.55 21.99 12.04
C LEU A 63 -10.09 20.97 13.03
N LEU A 64 -10.77 21.41 14.09
CA LEU A 64 -11.38 20.51 15.07
C LEU A 64 -12.46 19.64 14.43
N MET A 65 -13.36 20.25 13.64
CA MET A 65 -14.41 19.52 12.92
C MET A 65 -13.82 18.49 11.94
N SER A 66 -12.78 18.87 11.21
CA SER A 66 -12.05 18.01 10.30
C SER A 66 -11.42 16.81 11.02
N ASN A 67 -10.78 17.04 12.18
CA ASN A 67 -10.23 15.98 13.02
C ASN A 67 -11.32 15.03 13.55
N LEU A 68 -12.49 15.55 13.95
CA LEU A 68 -13.61 14.70 14.37
C LEU A 68 -14.12 13.80 13.23
N ILE A 69 -14.20 14.34 12.00
CA ILE A 69 -14.56 13.57 10.81
C ILE A 69 -13.49 12.51 10.52
N ALA A 70 -12.21 12.88 10.61
CA ALA A 70 -11.10 11.94 10.44
C ALA A 70 -11.18 10.80 11.45
N LEU A 71 -11.36 11.09 12.75
CA LEU A 71 -11.50 10.09 13.80
C LEU A 71 -12.68 9.15 13.53
N LEU A 72 -13.82 9.70 13.11
CA LEU A 72 -14.98 8.92 12.71
C LEU A 72 -14.61 7.95 11.58
N LEU A 73 -14.10 8.43 10.45
CA LEU A 73 -13.80 7.62 9.28
C LEU A 73 -12.67 6.61 9.53
N GLN A 74 -11.63 7.01 10.28
CA GLN A 74 -10.55 6.12 10.68
C GLN A 74 -11.04 5.00 11.59
N SER A 75 -11.94 5.30 12.53
CA SER A 75 -12.56 4.27 13.37
C SER A 75 -13.40 3.27 12.56
N LEU A 76 -14.01 3.70 11.45
CA LEU A 76 -14.71 2.82 10.52
C LEU A 76 -13.74 1.94 9.73
N SER A 77 -12.65 2.52 9.24
CA SER A 77 -11.60 1.81 8.51
C SER A 77 -10.96 0.71 9.37
N ALA A 78 -10.52 1.06 10.58
CA ALA A 78 -9.99 0.10 11.53
C ALA A 78 -10.99 -1.00 11.87
N ARG A 79 -12.27 -0.64 12.06
CA ARG A 79 -13.33 -1.61 12.34
C ARG A 79 -13.51 -2.60 11.20
N LEU A 80 -13.45 -2.15 9.94
CA LEU A 80 -13.50 -3.03 8.78
C LEU A 80 -12.37 -4.07 8.84
N GLY A 81 -11.13 -3.61 9.04
CA GLY A 81 -9.95 -4.46 9.14
C GLY A 81 -10.03 -5.48 10.29
N ILE A 82 -10.39 -5.03 11.48
CA ILE A 82 -10.49 -5.88 12.68
C ILE A 82 -11.59 -6.94 12.54
N VAL A 83 -12.79 -6.54 12.10
CA VAL A 83 -13.95 -7.44 12.05
C VAL A 83 -13.85 -8.39 10.87
N ARG A 84 -13.57 -7.88 9.67
CA ARG A 84 -13.59 -8.69 8.44
C ARG A 84 -12.29 -9.40 8.17
N GLY A 85 -11.16 -8.91 8.70
CA GLY A 85 -9.82 -9.42 8.34
C GLY A 85 -9.50 -9.18 6.87
N LEU A 86 -9.98 -8.06 6.33
CA LEU A 86 -9.75 -7.60 4.96
C LEU A 86 -9.48 -6.10 5.03
N ASP A 87 -8.52 -5.63 4.24
CA ASP A 87 -8.36 -4.19 4.05
C ASP A 87 -9.45 -3.62 3.11
N LEU A 88 -9.56 -2.30 3.05
CA LEU A 88 -10.57 -1.60 2.25
C LEU A 88 -10.42 -1.87 0.74
N ALA A 89 -9.20 -2.06 0.23
CA ALA A 89 -8.94 -2.35 -1.19
C ALA A 89 -9.40 -3.77 -1.53
N GLN A 90 -9.08 -4.75 -0.68
CA GLN A 90 -9.58 -6.12 -0.79
C GLN A 90 -11.10 -6.20 -0.71
N ALA A 91 -11.70 -5.46 0.23
CA ALA A 91 -13.16 -5.39 0.37
C ALA A 91 -13.80 -4.77 -0.89
N SER A 92 -13.19 -3.72 -1.44
CA SER A 92 -13.66 -3.07 -2.68
C SER A 92 -13.57 -4.02 -3.87
N LYS A 93 -12.45 -4.74 -4.03
CA LYS A 93 -12.30 -5.77 -5.07
C LYS A 93 -13.34 -6.88 -4.98
N GLN A 94 -13.72 -7.28 -3.78
CA GLN A 94 -14.75 -8.32 -3.58
C GLN A 94 -16.16 -7.80 -3.90
N ALA A 95 -16.40 -6.50 -3.74
CA ALA A 95 -17.72 -5.88 -3.92
C ALA A 95 -17.98 -5.38 -5.33
N TYR A 96 -16.95 -4.98 -6.07
CA TYR A 96 -17.09 -4.37 -7.39
C TYR A 96 -16.58 -5.27 -8.52
N PRO A 97 -17.25 -5.29 -9.69
CA PRO A 97 -16.77 -6.03 -10.85
C PRO A 97 -15.45 -5.44 -11.38
N ARG A 98 -14.69 -6.25 -12.13
CA ARG A 98 -13.35 -5.88 -12.63
C ARG A 98 -13.32 -4.55 -13.38
N TRP A 99 -14.34 -4.25 -14.18
CA TRP A 99 -14.42 -3.01 -14.98
C TRP A 99 -14.52 -1.75 -14.10
N ALA A 100 -15.08 -1.84 -12.89
CA ALA A 100 -15.13 -0.72 -11.94
C ALA A 100 -13.91 -0.73 -11.01
N ASN A 101 -13.45 -1.91 -10.60
CA ASN A 101 -12.31 -2.06 -9.69
C ASN A 101 -10.96 -1.59 -10.30
N ILE A 102 -10.75 -1.75 -11.61
CA ILE A 102 -9.52 -1.28 -12.27
C ILE A 102 -9.42 0.25 -12.28
N PRO A 103 -10.46 1.02 -12.69
CA PRO A 103 -10.47 2.48 -12.50
C PRO A 103 -10.27 2.92 -11.05
N LEU A 104 -10.88 2.24 -10.07
CA LEU A 104 -10.67 2.54 -8.65
C LEU A 104 -9.22 2.37 -8.22
N PHE A 105 -8.56 1.32 -8.70
CA PHE A 105 -7.12 1.11 -8.49
C PHE A 105 -6.30 2.25 -9.12
N ALA A 106 -6.60 2.63 -10.36
CA ALA A 106 -5.87 3.69 -11.06
C ALA A 106 -5.98 5.01 -10.30
N LEU A 107 -7.19 5.42 -9.90
CA LEU A 107 -7.42 6.64 -9.12
C LEU A 107 -6.70 6.60 -7.76
N ALA A 108 -6.74 5.45 -7.07
CA ALA A 108 -6.03 5.25 -5.81
C ALA A 108 -4.50 5.40 -5.97
N GLN A 109 -3.95 4.83 -7.04
CA GLN A 109 -2.51 4.89 -7.32
C GLN A 109 -2.06 6.30 -7.72
N THR A 110 -2.88 7.00 -8.51
CA THR A 110 -2.64 8.41 -8.86
C THR A 110 -2.66 9.30 -7.62
N ALA A 111 -3.59 9.08 -6.69
CA ALA A 111 -3.63 9.81 -5.42
C ALA A 111 -2.38 9.56 -4.55
N ILE A 112 -1.81 8.35 -4.56
CA ILE A 112 -0.54 8.07 -3.86
C ILE A 112 0.61 8.83 -4.51
N ILE A 113 0.67 8.89 -5.84
CA ILE A 113 1.73 9.64 -6.55
C ILE A 113 1.62 11.14 -6.23
N ALA A 114 0.40 11.68 -6.22
CA ALA A 114 0.16 13.07 -5.84
C ALA A 114 0.51 13.35 -4.37
N CYS A 115 0.29 12.38 -3.47
CA CYS A 115 0.71 12.49 -2.06
C CYS A 115 2.25 12.52 -1.97
N ASP A 116 2.91 11.59 -2.65
CA ASP A 116 4.36 11.49 -2.69
C ASP A 116 4.99 12.78 -3.26
N LEU A 117 4.34 13.41 -4.24
CA LEU A 117 4.74 14.71 -4.78
C LEU A 117 4.72 15.81 -3.71
N ALA A 118 3.66 15.91 -2.90
CA ALA A 118 3.59 16.88 -1.80
C ALA A 118 4.69 16.64 -0.76
N GLU A 119 4.97 15.37 -0.43
CA GLU A 119 6.01 15.01 0.54
C GLU A 119 7.42 15.38 0.05
N ILE A 120 7.71 15.14 -1.23
CA ILE A 120 8.99 15.48 -1.85
C ILE A 120 9.20 16.98 -1.85
N ILE A 121 8.18 17.74 -2.25
CA ILE A 121 8.25 19.21 -2.29
C ILE A 121 8.49 19.73 -0.88
N GLY A 122 7.72 19.27 0.11
CA GLY A 122 7.90 19.67 1.51
C GLY A 122 9.29 19.33 2.05
N MET A 123 9.77 18.11 1.83
CA MET A 123 11.11 17.71 2.26
C MET A 123 12.21 18.53 1.56
N ALA A 124 12.07 18.78 0.26
CA ALA A 124 13.03 19.59 -0.50
C ALA A 124 13.06 21.05 0.00
N ILE A 125 11.90 21.63 0.32
CA ILE A 125 11.81 22.95 0.96
C ILE A 125 12.50 22.91 2.32
N GLY A 126 12.23 21.91 3.16
CA GLY A 126 12.90 21.78 4.46
C GLY A 126 14.43 21.70 4.34
N LEU A 127 14.94 20.96 3.36
CA LEU A 127 16.38 20.89 3.06
C LEU A 127 16.93 22.22 2.54
N GLN A 128 16.19 22.93 1.68
CA GLN A 128 16.56 24.27 1.20
C GLN A 128 16.66 25.26 2.36
N LEU A 129 15.68 25.25 3.26
CA LEU A 129 15.61 26.16 4.39
C LEU A 129 16.74 25.90 5.40
N LEU A 130 17.07 24.62 5.66
CA LEU A 130 18.09 24.25 6.65
C LEU A 130 19.52 24.38 6.13
N PHE A 131 19.77 24.03 4.87
CA PHE A 131 21.12 23.93 4.29
C PHE A 131 21.41 24.95 3.18
N GLY A 132 20.43 25.77 2.78
CA GLY A 132 20.56 26.70 1.66
C GLY A 132 20.67 26.01 0.29
N LEU A 133 20.27 24.74 0.18
CA LEU A 133 20.38 23.96 -1.06
C LEU A 133 19.31 24.37 -2.08
N PRO A 134 19.63 24.47 -3.38
CA PRO A 134 18.61 24.65 -4.42
C PRO A 134 17.58 23.52 -4.42
N LEU A 135 16.30 23.82 -4.75
CA LEU A 135 15.21 22.84 -4.64
C LEU A 135 15.44 21.58 -5.48
N ILE A 136 16.05 21.72 -6.66
CA ILE A 136 16.41 20.57 -7.52
C ILE A 136 17.30 19.57 -6.78
N TRP A 137 18.29 20.06 -6.02
CA TRP A 137 19.16 19.20 -5.22
C TRP A 137 18.40 18.61 -4.03
N GLY A 138 17.55 19.41 -3.36
CA GLY A 138 16.65 18.92 -2.32
C GLY A 138 15.79 17.73 -2.78
N ILE A 139 15.14 17.87 -3.94
CA ILE A 139 14.32 16.82 -4.56
C ILE A 139 15.19 15.60 -4.93
N SER A 140 16.37 15.82 -5.51
CA SER A 140 17.28 14.73 -5.88
C SER A 140 17.67 13.86 -4.69
N ILE A 141 17.94 14.49 -3.53
CA ILE A 141 18.31 13.79 -2.30
C ILE A 141 17.17 12.90 -1.81
N THR A 142 15.90 13.26 -2.06
CA THR A 142 14.75 12.46 -1.61
C THR A 142 14.71 11.06 -2.22
N ILE A 143 15.41 10.78 -3.32
CA ILE A 143 15.50 9.43 -3.92
C ILE A 143 16.16 8.43 -2.97
N PHE A 144 17.10 8.90 -2.14
CA PHE A 144 17.84 8.05 -1.20
C PHE A 144 16.98 7.54 -0.03
N ASP A 145 15.76 8.05 0.13
CA ASP A 145 14.80 7.54 1.10
C ASP A 145 14.41 6.08 0.86
N THR A 146 14.55 5.59 -0.37
CA THR A 146 14.35 4.19 -0.76
C THR A 146 15.26 3.26 0.04
N ILE A 147 16.50 3.71 0.31
CA ILE A 147 17.48 2.98 1.12
C ILE A 147 17.04 2.95 2.58
N LEU A 148 16.56 4.08 3.09
CA LEU A 148 16.02 4.17 4.45
C LEU A 148 14.81 3.23 4.63
N LEU A 149 13.88 3.23 3.67
CA LEU A 149 12.73 2.34 3.69
C LEU A 149 13.15 0.87 3.70
N LEU A 150 14.09 0.48 2.83
CA LEU A 150 14.65 -0.88 2.79
C LEU A 150 15.24 -1.28 4.15
N PHE A 151 16.00 -0.39 4.77
CA PHE A 151 16.58 -0.61 6.08
C PHE A 151 15.51 -0.81 7.16
N LEU A 152 14.46 0.01 7.17
CA LEU A 152 13.36 -0.08 8.14
C LEU A 152 12.54 -1.37 7.96
N LEU A 153 12.24 -1.76 6.72
CA LEU A 153 11.52 -2.99 6.40
C LEU A 153 12.28 -4.23 6.88
N ASN A 154 13.60 -4.27 6.68
CA ASN A 154 14.45 -5.37 7.15
C ASN A 154 14.47 -5.51 8.68
N LYS A 155 14.19 -4.44 9.43
CA LYS A 155 14.11 -4.48 10.91
C LYS A 155 12.73 -4.86 11.45
N GLY A 156 11.70 -4.89 10.62
CA GLY A 156 10.32 -5.27 10.99
C GLY A 156 9.46 -4.15 11.60
N MET A 157 8.17 -4.45 11.82
CA MET A 157 7.14 -3.45 12.18
C MET A 157 7.44 -2.62 13.44
N ARG A 158 8.01 -3.24 14.49
CA ARG A 158 8.31 -2.53 15.74
C ARG A 158 9.35 -1.41 15.54
N ALA A 159 10.35 -1.66 14.70
CA ALA A 159 11.37 -0.67 14.39
C ALA A 159 10.80 0.47 13.54
N MET A 160 9.94 0.14 12.58
CA MET A 160 9.23 1.12 11.77
C MET A 160 8.29 1.99 12.61
N GLU A 161 7.51 1.40 13.51
CA GLU A 161 6.67 2.11 14.48
C GLU A 161 7.50 3.05 15.36
N GLY A 162 8.64 2.59 15.89
CA GLY A 162 9.54 3.41 16.70
C GLY A 162 10.13 4.59 15.92
N PHE A 163 10.55 4.36 14.67
CA PHE A 163 11.05 5.41 13.78
C PHE A 163 9.98 6.48 13.53
N ILE A 164 8.77 6.07 13.17
CA ILE A 164 7.66 6.99 12.89
C ILE A 164 7.28 7.79 14.15
N VAL A 165 7.14 7.12 15.30
CA VAL A 165 6.84 7.82 16.57
C VAL A 165 7.93 8.83 16.91
N SER A 166 9.21 8.53 16.62
CA SER A 166 10.29 9.50 16.82
C SER A 166 10.17 10.73 15.92
N MET A 167 9.75 10.57 14.67
CA MET A 167 9.51 11.69 13.75
C MET A 167 8.32 12.55 14.20
N VAL A 168 7.20 11.93 14.58
CA VAL A 168 6.05 12.64 15.16
C VAL A 168 6.45 13.43 16.41
N PHE A 169 7.31 12.85 17.25
CA PHE A 169 7.82 13.51 18.44
C PHE A 169 8.70 14.72 18.11
N ILE A 170 9.58 14.61 17.09
CA ILE A 170 10.39 15.73 16.61
C ILE A 170 9.50 16.88 16.12
N VAL A 171 8.49 16.59 15.30
CA VAL A 171 7.53 17.59 14.81
C VAL A 171 6.78 18.24 15.96
N GLY A 172 6.23 17.42 16.87
CA GLY A 172 5.47 17.90 18.03
C GLY A 172 6.29 18.78 18.96
N ILE A 173 7.55 18.42 19.26
CA ILE A 173 8.44 19.27 20.08
C ILE A 173 8.79 20.56 19.37
N SER A 174 9.08 20.51 18.07
CA SER A 174 9.45 21.70 17.29
C SER A 174 8.36 22.76 17.37
N PHE A 175 7.12 22.38 17.06
CA PHE A 175 5.98 23.30 17.16
C PHE A 175 5.62 23.67 18.60
N LEU A 176 5.81 22.77 19.57
CA LEU A 176 5.61 23.11 20.97
C LEU A 176 6.56 24.22 21.42
N VAL A 177 7.85 24.12 21.04
CA VAL A 177 8.85 25.14 21.35
C VAL A 177 8.54 26.45 20.62
N GLU A 178 8.16 26.39 19.34
CA GLU A 178 7.76 27.57 18.58
C GLU A 178 6.55 28.29 19.21
N MET A 179 5.56 27.54 19.72
CA MET A 179 4.42 28.10 20.44
C MET A 179 4.82 28.82 21.73
N PHE A 180 5.88 28.39 22.41
CA PHE A 180 6.45 29.14 23.55
C PHE A 180 7.20 30.39 23.11
N ILE A 181 7.85 30.37 21.95
CA ILE A 181 8.58 31.54 21.42
C ILE A 181 7.61 32.62 20.94
N VAL A 182 6.51 32.22 20.30
CA VAL A 182 5.54 33.14 19.67
C VAL A 182 4.51 33.70 20.66
N GLU A 183 4.37 33.10 21.84
CA GLU A 183 3.50 33.53 22.94
C GLU A 183 2.08 33.96 22.49
N PRO A 184 1.29 33.06 21.86
CA PRO A 184 -0.03 33.42 21.36
C PRO A 184 -1.01 33.67 22.52
N SER A 185 -1.93 34.62 22.30
CA SER A 185 -3.02 34.89 23.24
C SER A 185 -3.97 33.71 23.35
N LEU A 186 -3.88 32.96 24.46
CA LEU A 186 -4.73 31.79 24.72
C LEU A 186 -6.22 32.12 24.68
N LYS A 187 -6.60 33.35 25.07
CA LYS A 187 -8.00 33.80 25.03
C LYS A 187 -8.53 33.92 23.60
N GLU A 188 -7.70 34.38 22.67
CA GLU A 188 -8.08 34.50 21.25
C GLU A 188 -8.07 33.13 20.57
N VAL A 189 -7.10 32.27 20.90
CA VAL A 189 -7.07 30.87 20.45
C VAL A 189 -8.33 30.14 20.90
N ALA A 190 -8.74 30.30 22.16
CA ALA A 190 -9.98 29.71 22.68
C ALA A 190 -11.23 30.20 21.93
N LYS A 191 -11.28 31.48 21.53
CA LYS A 191 -12.36 31.99 20.67
C LYS A 191 -12.35 31.38 19.27
N GLY A 192 -11.19 30.99 18.74
CA GLY A 192 -11.08 30.32 17.44
C GLY A 192 -11.82 28.98 17.35
N PHE A 193 -12.13 28.37 18.50
CA PHE A 193 -12.94 27.15 18.57
C PHE A 193 -14.46 27.42 18.41
N GLU A 194 -14.90 28.68 18.48
CA GLU A 194 -16.29 29.04 18.27
C GLU A 194 -16.64 28.97 16.77
N PRO A 195 -17.64 28.17 16.36
CA PRO A 195 -18.05 28.10 14.97
C PRO A 195 -18.47 29.46 14.42
N SER A 196 -17.88 29.86 13.30
CA SER A 196 -18.19 31.13 12.62
C SER A 196 -18.72 30.89 11.21
N ILE A 197 -19.50 31.83 10.69
CA ILE A 197 -20.00 31.79 9.32
C ILE A 197 -18.82 32.06 8.36
N LEU A 198 -18.60 31.15 7.41
CA LEU A 198 -17.52 31.23 6.44
C LEU A 198 -18.06 31.65 5.08
N ASN A 199 -17.50 32.71 4.50
CA ASN A 199 -17.86 33.23 3.17
C ASN A 199 -16.60 33.46 2.34
N GLY A 200 -16.73 33.37 1.01
CA GLY A 200 -15.65 33.63 0.06
C GLY A 200 -14.40 32.77 0.32
N ASP A 201 -13.24 33.43 0.37
CA ASP A 201 -11.93 32.80 0.55
C ASP A 201 -11.80 32.00 1.85
N ALA A 202 -12.50 32.40 2.93
CA ALA A 202 -12.48 31.68 4.20
C ALA A 202 -13.10 30.28 4.05
N LEU A 203 -14.19 30.19 3.29
CA LEU A 203 -14.81 28.91 2.96
C LEU A 203 -13.90 28.07 2.06
N TYR A 204 -13.17 28.70 1.13
CA TYR A 204 -12.22 27.99 0.26
C TYR A 204 -11.08 27.34 1.05
N ILE A 205 -10.42 28.09 1.95
CA ILE A 205 -9.35 27.52 2.79
C ILE A 205 -9.91 26.47 3.75
N ALA A 206 -11.10 26.69 4.32
CA ALA A 206 -11.76 25.70 5.16
C ALA A 206 -12.05 24.38 4.42
N ILE A 207 -12.43 24.46 3.15
CA ILE A 207 -12.58 23.29 2.27
C ILE A 207 -11.23 22.59 2.08
N GLY A 208 -10.17 23.35 1.80
CA GLY A 208 -8.81 22.84 1.70
C GLY A 208 -8.38 22.08 2.95
N ILE A 209 -8.58 22.67 4.14
CA ILE A 209 -8.28 22.05 5.44
C ILE A 209 -9.01 20.71 5.58
N ILE A 210 -10.33 20.67 5.32
CA ILE A 210 -11.12 19.43 5.43
C ILE A 210 -10.63 18.37 4.44
N GLY A 211 -10.36 18.76 3.19
CA GLY A 211 -9.89 17.86 2.14
C GLY A 211 -8.50 17.28 2.42
N ALA A 212 -7.56 18.12 2.85
CA ALA A 212 -6.19 17.73 3.17
C ALA A 212 -6.14 16.82 4.41
N THR A 213 -6.97 17.09 5.42
CA THR A 213 -7.01 16.28 6.64
C THR A 213 -7.49 14.87 6.32
N VAL A 214 -8.57 14.70 5.55
CA VAL A 214 -9.14 13.36 5.32
C VAL A 214 -8.51 12.69 4.11
N MET A 215 -7.32 12.12 4.30
CA MET A 215 -6.61 11.44 3.21
C MET A 215 -7.18 10.04 2.87
N PRO A 216 -7.45 9.73 1.60
CA PRO A 216 -8.03 8.44 1.21
C PRO A 216 -7.08 7.26 1.45
N HIS A 217 -5.78 7.42 1.14
CA HIS A 217 -4.80 6.36 1.29
C HIS A 217 -4.65 5.91 2.75
N ASN A 218 -4.83 6.82 3.71
CA ASN A 218 -4.84 6.49 5.14
C ASN A 218 -6.02 5.60 5.54
N LEU A 219 -7.17 5.70 4.87
CA LEU A 219 -8.28 4.78 5.09
C LEU A 219 -7.93 3.36 4.62
N TYR A 220 -7.21 3.20 3.50
CA TYR A 220 -6.71 1.88 3.09
C TYR A 220 -5.64 1.37 4.06
N LEU A 221 -4.69 2.24 4.41
CA LEU A 221 -3.59 1.93 5.31
C LEU A 221 -4.08 1.44 6.69
N HIS A 222 -5.01 2.18 7.32
CA HIS A 222 -5.46 1.85 8.67
C HIS A 222 -6.21 0.52 8.72
N SER A 223 -7.06 0.25 7.72
CA SER A 223 -7.78 -1.04 7.62
C SER A 223 -6.84 -2.23 7.52
N SER A 224 -5.61 -2.03 7.03
CA SER A 224 -4.58 -3.06 6.94
C SER A 224 -3.70 -3.13 8.20
N LEU A 225 -3.20 -1.99 8.69
CA LEU A 225 -2.26 -1.94 9.82
C LEU A 225 -2.83 -2.53 11.11
N VAL A 226 -4.14 -2.40 11.34
CA VAL A 226 -4.79 -3.03 12.49
C VAL A 226 -4.71 -4.56 12.47
N GLN A 227 -4.49 -5.16 11.29
CA GLN A 227 -4.35 -6.61 11.11
C GLN A 227 -2.92 -7.11 11.39
N THR A 228 -1.94 -6.22 11.59
CA THR A 228 -0.59 -6.59 12.04
C THR A 228 -0.59 -7.11 13.48
N ARG A 229 -1.62 -6.75 14.25
CA ARG A 229 -1.86 -7.27 15.59
C ARG A 229 -2.58 -8.61 15.47
N LYS A 230 -2.09 -9.60 16.22
CA LYS A 230 -2.83 -10.85 16.37
C LYS A 230 -4.13 -10.57 17.13
N ILE A 231 -5.28 -10.94 16.58
CA ILE A 231 -6.58 -10.69 17.23
C ILE A 231 -7.30 -12.02 17.42
N GLU A 232 -7.68 -12.31 18.65
CA GLU A 232 -8.53 -13.46 18.95
C GLU A 232 -9.87 -13.31 18.22
N ARG A 233 -10.20 -14.28 17.34
CA ARG A 233 -11.41 -14.25 16.49
C ARG A 233 -12.67 -14.66 17.24
N SER A 234 -12.75 -14.34 18.54
CA SER A 234 -13.94 -14.48 19.37
C SER A 234 -14.68 -13.15 19.48
N ASN A 235 -15.98 -13.18 19.79
CA ASN A 235 -16.77 -11.96 19.98
C ASN A 235 -16.18 -11.04 21.08
N LYS A 236 -15.59 -11.63 22.13
CA LYS A 236 -14.92 -10.86 23.19
C LYS A 236 -13.61 -10.22 22.69
N GLY A 237 -12.78 -10.99 21.99
CA GLY A 237 -11.51 -10.51 21.42
C GLY A 237 -11.69 -9.37 20.42
N ILE A 238 -12.68 -9.48 19.53
CA ILE A 238 -12.99 -8.42 18.56
C ILE A 238 -13.51 -7.14 19.26
N LYS A 239 -14.41 -7.27 20.27
CA LYS A 239 -14.88 -6.10 21.05
C LYS A 239 -13.73 -5.39 21.75
N GLU A 240 -12.80 -6.16 22.34
CA GLU A 240 -11.63 -5.63 23.02
C GLU A 240 -10.68 -4.91 22.05
N ALA A 241 -10.38 -5.53 20.89
CA ALA A 241 -9.54 -4.93 19.85
C ALA A 241 -10.13 -3.61 19.32
N LEU A 242 -11.45 -3.55 19.10
CA LEU A 242 -12.14 -2.32 18.70
C LEU A 242 -12.03 -1.22 19.76
N LYS A 243 -12.14 -1.57 21.05
CA LYS A 243 -12.00 -0.60 22.14
C LYS A 243 -10.59 -0.03 22.21
N PHE A 244 -9.56 -0.87 22.13
CA PHE A 244 -8.17 -0.40 22.17
C PHE A 244 -7.80 0.40 20.94
N ASN A 245 -8.23 -0.03 19.76
CA ASN A 245 -7.98 0.72 18.54
C ASN A 245 -8.69 2.09 18.55
N LEU A 246 -9.89 2.21 19.13
CA LEU A 246 -10.55 3.50 19.28
C LEU A 246 -9.71 4.45 20.16
N ILE A 247 -9.15 3.96 21.26
CA ILE A 247 -8.28 4.75 22.15
C ILE A 247 -7.00 5.14 21.41
N ASP A 248 -6.33 4.19 20.75
CA ASP A 248 -5.10 4.41 19.97
C ASP A 248 -5.33 5.49 18.89
N THR A 249 -6.41 5.36 18.12
CA THR A 249 -6.82 6.31 17.08
C THR A 249 -7.14 7.67 17.65
N THR A 250 -7.86 7.73 18.76
CA THR A 250 -8.25 9.00 19.39
C THR A 250 -7.01 9.76 19.86
N VAL A 251 -6.08 9.08 20.55
CA VAL A 251 -4.86 9.73 21.05
C VAL A 251 -3.97 10.19 19.90
N ALA A 252 -3.73 9.33 18.91
CA ALA A 252 -2.83 9.65 17.80
C ALA A 252 -3.36 10.80 16.93
N LEU A 253 -4.66 10.80 16.57
CA LEU A 253 -5.23 11.87 15.74
C LEU A 253 -5.38 13.20 16.51
N ASN A 254 -5.63 13.18 17.82
CA ASN A 254 -5.62 14.42 18.60
C ASN A 254 -4.21 15.02 18.71
N LEU A 255 -3.16 14.18 18.75
CA LEU A 255 -1.78 14.68 18.67
C LEU A 255 -1.52 15.39 17.34
N ALA A 256 -1.96 14.79 16.22
CA ALA A 256 -1.88 15.44 14.90
C ALA A 256 -2.68 16.75 14.85
N PHE A 257 -3.89 16.78 15.40
CA PHE A 257 -4.70 17.99 15.52
C PHE A 257 -3.97 19.11 16.29
N PHE A 258 -3.30 18.80 17.40
CA PHE A 258 -2.54 19.81 18.14
C PHE A 258 -1.38 20.39 17.32
N VAL A 259 -0.73 19.58 16.49
CA VAL A 259 0.31 20.08 15.58
C VAL A 259 -0.28 20.98 14.50
N ASN A 260 -1.36 20.57 13.84
CA ASN A 260 -2.02 21.39 12.81
C ASN A 260 -2.56 22.71 13.39
N ALA A 261 -3.14 22.65 14.60
CA ALA A 261 -3.54 23.85 15.33
C ALA A 261 -2.34 24.75 15.67
N ALA A 262 -1.20 24.18 16.07
CA ALA A 262 0.01 24.95 16.34
C ALA A 262 0.54 25.64 15.07
N ILE A 263 0.54 24.96 13.91
CA ILE A 263 0.93 25.55 12.63
C ILE A 263 0.04 26.75 12.27
N LEU A 264 -1.28 26.58 12.40
CA LEU A 264 -2.24 27.65 12.13
C LEU A 264 -2.05 28.83 13.10
N ILE A 265 -1.90 28.56 14.39
CA ILE A 265 -1.68 29.59 15.41
C ILE A 265 -0.36 30.33 15.17
N LEU A 266 0.70 29.60 14.82
CA LEU A 266 1.99 30.17 14.46
C LEU A 266 1.87 31.12 13.28
N ALA A 267 1.20 30.69 12.19
CA ALA A 267 0.98 31.53 11.02
C ALA A 267 0.14 32.78 11.35
N ALA A 268 -0.90 32.63 12.15
CA ALA A 268 -1.72 33.75 12.59
C ALA A 268 -0.94 34.77 13.44
N ALA A 269 -0.10 34.30 14.35
CA ALA A 269 0.71 35.17 15.18
C ALA A 269 1.88 35.82 14.41
N ALA A 270 2.50 35.09 13.48
CA ALA A 270 3.59 35.60 12.66
C ALA A 270 3.11 36.55 11.55
N PHE A 271 2.04 36.22 10.83
CA PHE A 271 1.57 36.99 9.66
C PHE A 271 0.39 37.91 9.99
N TYR A 272 -0.74 37.32 10.41
CA TYR A 272 -2.02 38.03 10.53
C TYR A 272 -1.94 39.18 11.54
N LYS A 273 -1.29 38.97 12.68
CA LYS A 273 -1.11 40.02 13.70
C LYS A 273 -0.16 41.14 13.26
N ASN A 274 0.74 40.87 12.32
CA ASN A 274 1.67 41.84 11.77
C ASN A 274 1.14 42.54 10.52
N GLY A 275 -0.16 42.39 10.21
CA GLY A 275 -0.82 43.04 9.07
C GLY A 275 -0.53 42.39 7.72
N LEU A 276 0.15 41.24 7.69
CA LEU A 276 0.41 40.47 6.48
C LEU A 276 -0.75 39.48 6.28
N HIS A 277 -1.72 39.87 5.45
CA HIS A 277 -2.95 39.09 5.21
C HIS A 277 -2.94 38.31 3.89
N GLU A 278 -1.77 38.15 3.28
CA GLU A 278 -1.60 37.34 2.07
C GLU A 278 -1.45 35.85 2.42
N VAL A 279 -1.76 34.99 1.44
CA VAL A 279 -1.59 33.54 1.60
C VAL A 279 -0.10 33.24 1.63
N ALA A 280 0.42 32.93 2.81
CA ALA A 280 1.83 32.63 2.99
C ALA A 280 2.19 31.24 2.44
N GLU A 281 3.25 31.17 1.61
CA GLU A 281 3.87 29.90 1.26
C GLU A 281 4.76 29.39 2.42
N ILE A 282 5.16 28.12 2.36
CA ILE A 282 6.02 27.49 3.38
C ILE A 282 7.35 28.24 3.52
N GLN A 283 7.91 28.71 2.40
CA GLN A 283 9.15 29.48 2.36
C GLN A 283 9.00 30.86 3.01
N ASP A 284 7.84 31.49 2.86
CA ASP A 284 7.54 32.79 3.47
C ASP A 284 7.45 32.67 4.98
N ALA A 285 6.82 31.59 5.47
CA ALA A 285 6.73 31.29 6.90
C ALA A 285 8.11 31.26 7.55
N HIS A 286 9.07 30.56 6.95
CA HIS A 286 10.43 30.48 7.47
C HIS A 286 11.14 31.85 7.49
N LYS A 287 11.04 32.64 6.41
CA LYS A 287 11.67 33.98 6.35
C LYS A 287 11.11 34.89 7.42
N LEU A 288 9.80 34.87 7.62
CA LEU A 288 9.14 35.72 8.59
C LEU A 288 9.49 35.30 10.03
N LEU A 289 9.51 34.00 10.31
CA LEU A 289 9.95 33.48 11.61
C LEU A 289 11.39 33.92 11.93
N SER A 290 12.29 33.91 10.95
CA SER A 290 13.67 34.36 11.13
C SER A 290 13.77 35.83 11.53
N ASN A 291 12.95 36.69 10.93
CA ASN A 291 12.99 38.13 11.17
C ASN A 291 12.38 38.53 12.52
N ILE A 292 11.35 37.82 12.98
CA ILE A 292 10.56 38.21 14.15
C ILE A 292 11.02 37.47 15.42
N PHE A 293 11.33 36.18 15.30
CA PHE A 293 11.54 35.28 16.43
C PHE A 293 12.97 34.73 16.53
N GLY A 294 13.88 35.24 15.68
CA GLY A 294 15.28 34.84 15.63
C GLY A 294 15.50 33.49 14.95
N ASN A 295 16.72 32.94 15.05
CA ASN A 295 17.14 31.80 14.22
C ASN A 295 16.64 30.43 14.72
N VAL A 296 16.12 30.33 15.94
CA VAL A 296 15.72 29.04 16.53
C VAL A 296 14.41 28.54 15.92
N ALA A 297 13.37 29.38 15.87
CA ALA A 297 12.08 29.04 15.29
C ALA A 297 12.15 28.55 13.82
N PRO A 298 12.80 29.26 12.88
CA PRO A 298 12.90 28.80 11.49
C PRO A 298 13.68 27.49 11.34
N THR A 299 14.70 27.28 12.19
CA THR A 299 15.48 26.03 12.19
C THR A 299 14.62 24.84 12.63
N LEU A 300 13.86 25.00 13.72
CA LEU A 300 12.93 23.98 14.21
C LEU A 300 11.83 23.67 13.18
N PHE A 301 11.31 24.71 12.53
CA PHE A 301 10.33 24.58 11.46
C PHE A 301 10.87 23.74 10.29
N ALA A 302 12.11 24.01 9.85
CA ALA A 302 12.76 23.25 8.78
C ALA A 302 13.02 21.78 9.17
N ILE A 303 13.47 21.54 10.41
CA ILE A 303 13.67 20.18 10.95
C ILE A 303 12.34 19.42 11.00
N ALA A 304 11.28 20.06 11.48
CA ALA A 304 9.95 19.47 11.53
C ALA A 304 9.43 19.13 10.14
N LEU A 305 9.65 20.00 9.15
CA LEU A 305 9.21 19.78 7.77
C LEU A 305 9.91 18.57 7.13
N ILE A 306 11.22 18.40 7.37
CA ILE A 306 11.97 17.21 6.93
C ILE A 306 11.44 15.96 7.63
N ALA A 307 11.20 16.01 8.94
CA ALA A 307 10.69 14.88 9.72
C ALA A 307 9.28 14.46 9.27
N ALA A 308 8.40 15.42 8.97
CA ALA A 308 7.07 15.19 8.42
C ALA A 308 7.14 14.50 7.05
N GLY A 309 7.94 15.03 6.12
CA GLY A 309 8.13 14.42 4.79
C GLY A 309 8.68 12.99 4.86
N GLN A 310 9.68 12.75 5.71
CA GLN A 310 10.31 11.43 5.88
C GLN A 310 9.37 10.38 6.48
N SER A 311 8.55 10.77 7.45
CA SER A 311 7.61 9.84 8.07
C SER A 311 6.45 9.50 7.13
N SER A 312 5.90 10.48 6.41
CA SER A 312 4.80 10.26 5.46
C SER A 312 5.20 9.30 4.33
N THR A 313 6.43 9.41 3.85
CA THR A 313 7.06 8.54 2.85
C THR A 313 6.95 7.04 3.16
N VAL A 314 7.15 6.66 4.42
CA VAL A 314 7.05 5.26 4.84
C VAL A 314 5.59 4.79 4.73
N THR A 315 4.66 5.64 5.18
CA THR A 315 3.22 5.33 5.21
C THR A 315 2.62 5.28 3.81
N GLY A 316 2.98 6.20 2.92
CA GLY A 316 2.56 6.21 1.52
C GLY A 316 3.00 4.95 0.77
N THR A 317 4.20 4.43 1.07
CA THR A 317 4.68 3.20 0.45
C THR A 317 3.87 1.97 0.86
N LEU A 318 3.53 1.88 2.15
CA LEU A 318 2.66 0.82 2.68
C LEU A 318 1.25 0.94 2.11
N ALA A 319 0.70 2.15 2.01
CA ALA A 319 -0.61 2.38 1.42
C ALA A 319 -0.64 1.95 -0.06
N GLY A 320 0.41 2.27 -0.81
CA GLY A 320 0.60 1.80 -2.19
C GLY A 320 0.67 0.29 -2.30
N GLN A 321 1.33 -0.38 -1.35
CA GLN A 321 1.31 -1.84 -1.27
C GLN A 321 -0.09 -2.40 -1.15
N ILE A 322 -0.83 -1.89 -0.17
CA ILE A 322 -2.19 -2.35 0.16
C ILE A 322 -3.11 -2.12 -1.03
N ILE A 323 -3.01 -0.98 -1.70
CA ILE A 323 -3.83 -0.67 -2.87
C ILE A 323 -3.53 -1.60 -4.05
N MET A 324 -2.25 -1.84 -4.37
CA MET A 324 -1.83 -2.75 -5.45
C MET A 324 -2.23 -4.21 -5.18
N GLU A 325 -1.92 -4.72 -4.00
CA GLU A 325 -2.24 -6.09 -3.63
C GLU A 325 -3.75 -6.28 -3.46
N GLY A 326 -4.42 -5.30 -2.85
CA GLY A 326 -5.84 -5.37 -2.55
C GLY A 326 -6.72 -5.28 -3.78
N HIS A 327 -6.48 -4.34 -4.71
CA HIS A 327 -7.31 -4.18 -5.90
C HIS A 327 -6.96 -5.18 -7.02
N ILE A 328 -5.68 -5.41 -7.29
CA ILE A 328 -5.25 -6.17 -8.48
C ILE A 328 -4.40 -7.42 -8.17
N ASN A 329 -4.12 -7.72 -6.90
CA ASN A 329 -3.22 -8.81 -6.48
C ASN A 329 -1.79 -8.68 -7.07
N LEU A 330 -1.33 -7.45 -7.32
CA LEU A 330 0.00 -7.21 -7.85
C LEU A 330 1.01 -7.10 -6.71
N ARG A 331 1.91 -8.08 -6.61
CA ARG A 331 3.00 -8.11 -5.62
C ARG A 331 4.29 -7.63 -6.27
N ILE A 332 4.74 -6.45 -5.87
CA ILE A 332 6.01 -5.85 -6.27
C ILE A 332 6.87 -5.74 -5.01
N GLN A 333 8.18 -5.93 -5.15
CA GLN A 333 9.10 -5.69 -4.04
C GLN A 333 9.00 -4.24 -3.54
N PRO A 334 9.00 -3.99 -2.22
CA PRO A 334 8.75 -2.65 -1.66
C PRO A 334 9.69 -1.55 -2.17
N TRP A 335 10.98 -1.84 -2.37
CA TRP A 335 11.95 -0.87 -2.87
C TRP A 335 11.69 -0.46 -4.31
N LEU A 336 11.32 -1.43 -5.17
CA LEU A 336 11.03 -1.16 -6.56
C LEU A 336 9.73 -0.35 -6.67
N ARG A 337 8.72 -0.70 -5.86
CA ARG A 337 7.50 0.10 -5.75
C ARG A 337 7.81 1.53 -5.35
N ARG A 338 8.61 1.72 -4.29
CA ARG A 338 9.02 3.06 -3.83
C ARG A 338 9.74 3.84 -4.91
N LEU A 339 10.71 3.21 -5.58
CA LEU A 339 11.47 3.85 -6.66
C LEU A 339 10.55 4.28 -7.80
N ILE A 340 9.61 3.43 -8.22
CA ILE A 340 8.64 3.77 -9.28
C ILE A 340 7.76 4.94 -8.87
N THR A 341 7.13 4.89 -7.69
CA THR A 341 6.26 5.99 -7.23
C THR A 341 7.04 7.28 -7.05
N ARG A 342 8.27 7.19 -6.53
CA ARG A 342 9.19 8.33 -6.34
C ARG A 342 9.57 8.95 -7.67
N LEU A 343 9.94 8.17 -8.68
CA LEU A 343 10.26 8.68 -10.01
C LEU A 343 9.05 9.35 -10.67
N LEU A 344 7.86 8.76 -10.54
CA LEU A 344 6.61 9.33 -11.07
C LEU A 344 6.23 10.66 -10.39
N ALA A 345 6.63 10.88 -9.13
CA ALA A 345 6.43 12.14 -8.43
C ALA A 345 7.54 13.17 -8.69
N ILE A 346 8.80 12.75 -8.81
CA ILE A 346 9.94 13.65 -9.08
C ILE A 346 9.87 14.26 -10.48
N ILE A 347 9.49 13.47 -11.50
CA ILE A 347 9.50 13.92 -12.89
C ILE A 347 8.65 15.20 -13.10
N PRO A 348 7.37 15.25 -12.65
CA PRO A 348 6.57 16.48 -12.73
C PRO A 348 7.18 17.67 -11.97
N ALA A 349 7.76 17.43 -10.78
CA ALA A 349 8.38 18.49 -9.98
C ALA A 349 9.61 19.08 -10.69
N PHE A 350 10.49 18.23 -11.22
CA PHE A 350 11.65 18.64 -12.00
C PHE A 350 11.25 19.44 -13.24
N PHE A 351 10.28 18.92 -14.00
CA PHE A 351 9.78 19.58 -15.19
C PHE A 351 9.25 20.98 -14.87
N THR A 352 8.51 21.11 -13.77
CA THR A 352 7.94 22.36 -13.30
C THR A 352 9.03 23.37 -12.96
N ILE A 353 10.06 22.97 -12.20
CA ILE A 353 11.15 23.87 -11.83
C ILE A 353 11.93 24.34 -13.07
N LEU A 354 12.23 23.43 -14.00
CA LEU A 354 13.06 23.75 -15.16
C LEU A 354 12.35 24.69 -16.17
N HIS A 355 11.03 24.61 -16.29
CA HIS A 355 10.28 25.38 -17.29
C HIS A 355 9.54 26.60 -16.70
N TYR A 356 9.07 26.49 -15.46
CA TYR A 356 8.22 27.51 -14.81
C TYR A 356 8.87 28.14 -13.57
N GLY A 357 10.05 27.66 -13.15
CA GLY A 357 10.78 28.16 -12.00
C GLY A 357 10.30 27.60 -10.65
N GLU A 358 11.02 27.95 -9.57
CA GLU A 358 10.74 27.43 -8.22
C GLU A 358 9.38 27.87 -7.67
N ASN A 359 8.93 29.08 -7.99
CA ASN A 359 7.64 29.63 -7.51
C ASN A 359 6.43 28.84 -8.04
N ALA A 360 6.56 28.09 -9.14
CA ALA A 360 5.48 27.28 -9.69
C ALA A 360 5.21 25.99 -8.88
N LEU A 361 6.09 25.62 -7.95
CA LEU A 361 5.91 24.44 -7.10
C LEU A 361 4.73 24.57 -6.13
N GLY A 362 4.40 25.79 -5.68
CA GLY A 362 3.23 26.02 -4.83
C GLY A 362 1.93 25.60 -5.52
N GLY A 363 1.75 26.01 -6.78
CA GLY A 363 0.61 25.58 -7.60
C GLY A 363 0.58 24.07 -7.85
N LEU A 364 1.74 23.46 -8.07
CA LEU A 364 1.86 21.99 -8.22
C LEU A 364 1.47 21.24 -6.94
N LEU A 365 1.81 21.78 -5.77
CA LEU A 365 1.38 21.25 -4.47
C LEU A 365 -0.14 21.35 -4.31
N VAL A 366 -0.75 22.47 -4.68
CA VAL A 366 -2.22 22.61 -4.65
C VAL A 366 -2.89 21.62 -5.59
N LEU A 367 -2.40 21.48 -6.83
CA LEU A 367 -2.90 20.50 -7.80
C LEU A 367 -2.85 19.07 -7.25
N SER A 368 -1.78 18.71 -6.53
CA SER A 368 -1.67 17.39 -5.92
C SER A 368 -2.82 17.15 -4.92
N GLN A 369 -3.18 18.14 -4.11
CA GLN A 369 -4.32 18.05 -3.19
C GLN A 369 -5.66 17.89 -3.91
N VAL A 370 -5.86 18.56 -5.06
CA VAL A 370 -7.06 18.35 -5.89
C VAL A 370 -7.17 16.88 -6.30
N VAL A 371 -6.07 16.28 -6.76
CA VAL A 371 -6.02 14.87 -7.16
C VAL A 371 -6.31 13.93 -5.99
N LEU A 372 -5.76 14.20 -4.79
CA LEU A 372 -6.09 13.43 -3.58
C LEU A 372 -7.59 13.52 -3.25
N SER A 373 -8.16 14.72 -3.33
CA SER A 373 -9.57 14.98 -2.98
C SER A 373 -10.55 14.24 -3.91
N LEU A 374 -10.22 14.10 -5.20
CA LEU A 374 -11.02 13.35 -6.16
C LEU A 374 -11.15 11.88 -5.77
N GLN A 375 -10.10 11.29 -5.19
CA GLN A 375 -10.11 9.89 -4.78
C GLN A 375 -10.91 9.64 -3.48
N LEU A 376 -11.17 10.67 -2.70
CA LEU A 376 -11.71 10.53 -1.36
C LEU A 376 -13.12 9.91 -1.31
N GLY A 377 -14.01 10.32 -2.22
CA GLY A 377 -15.35 9.75 -2.32
C GLY A 377 -15.34 8.24 -2.56
N PHE A 378 -14.38 7.76 -3.38
CA PHE A 378 -14.22 6.34 -3.70
C PHE A 378 -13.68 5.50 -2.54
N ALA A 379 -13.08 6.10 -1.52
CA ALA A 379 -12.69 5.39 -0.30
C ALA A 379 -13.80 5.44 0.76
N ILE A 380 -14.41 6.60 0.99
CA ILE A 380 -15.40 6.81 2.05
C ILE A 380 -16.70 6.08 1.76
N ILE A 381 -17.23 6.17 0.54
CA ILE A 381 -18.53 5.57 0.20
C ILE A 381 -18.51 4.04 0.41
N PRO A 382 -17.57 3.27 -0.17
CA PRO A 382 -17.50 1.83 0.09
C PRO A 382 -17.29 1.52 1.56
N LEU A 383 -16.45 2.29 2.27
CA LEU A 383 -16.19 2.08 3.68
C LEU A 383 -17.48 2.17 4.52
N ILE A 384 -18.33 3.17 4.28
CA ILE A 384 -19.61 3.31 4.97
C ILE A 384 -20.56 2.15 4.62
N HIS A 385 -20.61 1.73 3.35
CA HIS A 385 -21.42 0.59 2.93
C HIS A 385 -20.98 -0.71 3.62
N PHE A 386 -19.69 -1.02 3.61
CA PHE A 386 -19.15 -2.26 4.16
C PHE A 386 -19.32 -2.33 5.67
N THR A 387 -19.07 -1.23 6.39
CA THR A 387 -19.23 -1.17 7.85
C THR A 387 -20.69 -1.12 8.30
N SER A 388 -21.61 -0.76 7.40
CA SER A 388 -23.07 -0.80 7.62
C SER A 388 -23.72 -2.16 7.33
N ASP A 389 -23.01 -3.12 6.71
CA ASP A 389 -23.62 -4.39 6.32
C ASP A 389 -23.70 -5.37 7.50
N LYS A 390 -24.91 -5.54 8.05
CA LYS A 390 -25.20 -6.49 9.14
C LYS A 390 -24.87 -7.94 8.79
N LYS A 391 -24.91 -8.35 7.52
CA LYS A 391 -24.57 -9.73 7.13
C LYS A 391 -23.07 -10.00 7.28
N LEU A 392 -22.25 -9.05 6.84
CA LEU A 392 -20.79 -9.19 6.79
C LEU A 392 -20.11 -8.76 8.10
N MET A 393 -20.68 -7.77 8.79
CA MET A 393 -20.17 -7.24 10.07
C MET A 393 -20.79 -7.90 11.30
N LYS A 394 -21.86 -8.70 11.14
CA LYS A 394 -22.59 -9.37 12.23
C LYS A 394 -22.95 -8.37 13.34
N ASP A 395 -22.68 -8.70 14.60
CA ASP A 395 -22.92 -7.88 15.79
C ASP A 395 -22.08 -6.58 15.85
N PHE A 396 -21.12 -6.42 14.95
CA PHE A 396 -20.18 -5.30 14.93
C PHE A 396 -20.51 -4.22 13.88
N ALA A 397 -21.64 -4.38 13.17
CA ALA A 397 -22.14 -3.36 12.26
C ALA A 397 -22.32 -2.01 12.97
N ILE A 398 -22.12 -0.91 12.24
CA ILE A 398 -22.22 0.42 12.82
C ILE A 398 -23.65 0.74 13.26
N LYS A 399 -23.77 1.53 14.33
CA LYS A 399 -25.07 1.98 14.86
C LYS A 399 -25.71 2.99 13.89
N PRO A 400 -27.06 3.12 13.87
CA PRO A 400 -27.74 4.04 12.96
C PRO A 400 -27.26 5.50 13.07
N TRP A 401 -27.00 6.00 14.29
CA TRP A 401 -26.50 7.37 14.47
C TRP A 401 -25.09 7.56 13.89
N VAL A 402 -24.18 6.57 14.04
CA VAL A 402 -22.84 6.61 13.43
C VAL A 402 -22.96 6.60 11.91
N LYS A 403 -23.91 5.82 11.38
CA LYS A 403 -24.19 5.78 9.94
C LYS A 403 -24.68 7.14 9.42
N VAL A 404 -25.57 7.81 10.15
CA VAL A 404 -26.05 9.16 9.80
C VAL A 404 -24.89 10.16 9.81
N LEU A 405 -24.07 10.16 10.87
CA LEU A 405 -22.88 11.03 10.94
C LEU A 405 -21.91 10.76 9.80
N ALA A 406 -21.60 9.49 9.51
CA ALA A 406 -20.67 9.14 8.45
C ALA A 406 -21.17 9.57 7.07
N TRP A 407 -22.47 9.41 6.79
CA TRP A 407 -23.05 9.91 5.54
C TRP A 407 -23.09 11.44 5.49
N ALA A 408 -23.39 12.11 6.60
CA ALA A 408 -23.34 13.58 6.66
C ALA A 408 -21.91 14.10 6.38
N SER A 409 -20.89 13.53 7.02
CA SER A 409 -19.48 13.84 6.76
C SER A 409 -19.08 13.54 5.31
N ALA A 410 -19.46 12.38 4.78
CA ALA A 410 -19.18 12.01 3.39
C ALA A 410 -19.81 12.99 2.40
N SER A 411 -21.06 13.40 2.66
CA SER A 411 -21.80 14.32 1.79
C SER A 411 -21.17 15.71 1.81
N ALA A 412 -20.79 16.19 3.01
CA ALA A 412 -20.05 17.43 3.16
C ALA A 412 -18.74 17.38 2.37
N ILE A 413 -17.88 16.37 2.63
CA ILE A 413 -16.60 16.22 1.93
C ILE A 413 -16.78 16.17 0.40
N ILE A 414 -17.70 15.35 -0.10
CA ILE A 414 -17.92 15.21 -1.55
C ILE A 414 -18.40 16.53 -2.16
N ALA A 415 -19.34 17.23 -1.51
CA ALA A 415 -19.81 18.52 -1.99
C ALA A 415 -18.69 19.57 -2.03
N LEU A 416 -17.86 19.60 -1.00
CA LEU A 416 -16.71 20.50 -0.92
C LEU A 416 -15.65 20.18 -1.98
N ASN A 417 -15.37 18.89 -2.22
CA ASN A 417 -14.43 18.46 -3.26
C ASN A 417 -14.96 18.80 -4.66
N VAL A 418 -16.25 18.62 -4.91
CA VAL A 418 -16.87 19.03 -6.19
C VAL A 418 -16.70 20.53 -6.40
N LYS A 419 -16.92 21.34 -5.36
CA LYS A 419 -16.71 22.79 -5.44
C LYS A 419 -15.25 23.14 -5.76
N LEU A 420 -14.29 22.55 -5.05
CA LEU A 420 -12.86 22.78 -5.26
C LEU A 420 -12.42 22.40 -6.68
N VAL A 421 -12.92 21.29 -7.21
CA VAL A 421 -12.65 20.86 -8.59
C VAL A 421 -13.23 21.84 -9.61
N ILE A 422 -14.46 22.33 -9.40
CA ILE A 422 -15.09 23.31 -10.29
C ILE A 422 -14.30 24.63 -10.28
N GLU A 423 -13.88 25.10 -9.11
CA GLU A 423 -13.11 26.33 -8.98
C GLU A 423 -11.77 26.23 -9.70
N GLU A 424 -11.02 25.14 -9.51
CA GLU A 424 -9.73 24.91 -10.19
C GLU A 424 -9.89 24.89 -11.72
N ILE A 425 -10.88 24.15 -12.24
CA ILE A 425 -11.16 24.11 -13.69
C ILE A 425 -11.58 25.47 -14.20
N SER A 426 -12.38 26.22 -13.44
CA SER A 426 -12.81 27.56 -13.81
C SER A 426 -11.64 28.55 -13.85
N GLY A 427 -10.63 28.35 -12.99
CA GLY A 427 -9.37 29.08 -13.00
C GLY A 427 -8.64 28.85 -14.32
N TRP A 428 -8.41 27.59 -14.67
CA TRP A 428 -7.75 27.24 -15.94
C TRP A 428 -8.55 27.69 -17.15
N ALA A 429 -9.89 27.66 -17.10
CA ALA A 429 -10.74 28.06 -18.22
C ALA A 429 -10.70 29.58 -18.52
N LYS A 430 -10.27 30.42 -17.57
CA LYS A 430 -10.15 31.88 -17.76
C LYS A 430 -8.89 32.28 -18.53
N GLU A 431 -7.89 31.42 -18.60
CA GLU A 431 -6.68 31.67 -19.38
C GLU A 431 -6.92 31.46 -20.88
N ALA A 432 -6.32 32.30 -21.72
CA ALA A 432 -6.50 32.23 -23.16
C ALA A 432 -5.85 30.94 -23.72
N ASN A 433 -6.62 30.20 -24.55
CA ASN A 433 -6.19 29.06 -25.37
C ASN A 433 -6.13 27.66 -24.71
N ASN A 434 -7.07 27.33 -23.81
CA ASN A 434 -7.12 26.03 -23.11
C ASN A 434 -8.15 25.02 -23.68
N TRP A 435 -8.02 24.67 -24.97
CA TRP A 435 -8.90 23.68 -25.63
C TRP A 435 -8.83 22.28 -24.98
N TRP A 436 -7.67 21.92 -24.42
CA TRP A 436 -7.41 20.62 -23.79
C TRP A 436 -8.27 20.38 -22.55
N ILE A 437 -8.74 21.43 -21.87
CA ILE A 437 -9.67 21.31 -20.73
C ILE A 437 -10.97 20.66 -21.19
N TYR A 438 -11.52 21.13 -22.31
CA TYR A 438 -12.81 20.64 -22.82
C TYR A 438 -12.70 19.27 -23.47
N VAL A 439 -11.55 18.92 -24.05
CA VAL A 439 -11.35 17.64 -24.75
C VAL A 439 -10.85 16.52 -23.83
N ILE A 440 -10.10 16.84 -22.78
CA ILE A 440 -9.45 15.84 -21.91
C ILE A 440 -10.03 15.89 -20.50
N VAL A 441 -9.97 17.06 -19.84
CA VAL A 441 -10.30 17.19 -18.42
C VAL A 441 -11.79 16.97 -18.18
N LEU A 442 -12.65 17.62 -18.97
CA LEU A 442 -14.10 17.53 -18.80
C LEU A 442 -14.64 16.09 -19.04
N PRO A 443 -14.28 15.38 -20.13
CA PRO A 443 -14.68 13.99 -20.30
C PRO A 443 -14.15 13.06 -19.19
N ALA A 444 -12.90 13.25 -18.74
CA ALA A 444 -12.34 12.47 -17.64
C ALA A 444 -13.14 12.67 -16.34
N LEU A 445 -13.53 13.91 -16.03
CA LEU A 445 -14.36 14.20 -14.86
C LEU A 445 -15.76 13.60 -14.97
N ILE A 446 -16.38 13.65 -16.14
CA ILE A 446 -17.68 13.00 -16.37
C ILE A 446 -17.56 11.50 -16.08
N LEU A 447 -16.50 10.84 -16.56
CA LEU A 447 -16.24 9.42 -16.28
C LEU A 447 -16.03 9.15 -14.79
N ILE A 448 -15.28 10.01 -14.09
CA ILE A 448 -15.09 9.93 -12.63
C ILE A 448 -16.42 10.07 -11.90
N VAL A 449 -17.26 11.05 -12.26
CA VAL A 449 -18.59 11.25 -11.66
C VAL A 449 -19.50 10.04 -11.92
N LEU A 450 -19.53 9.52 -13.15
CA LEU A 450 -20.30 8.32 -13.48
C LEU A 450 -19.82 7.10 -12.66
N LEU A 451 -18.52 6.92 -12.50
CA LEU A 451 -17.95 5.88 -11.66
C LEU A 451 -18.34 6.07 -10.18
N LEU A 452 -18.33 7.30 -9.68
CA LEU A 452 -18.71 7.61 -8.29
C LEU A 452 -20.18 7.30 -8.03
N LEU A 453 -21.06 7.69 -8.96
CA LEU A 453 -22.49 7.34 -8.91
C LEU A 453 -22.68 5.83 -8.92
N TYR A 454 -21.95 5.12 -9.78
CA TYR A 454 -21.98 3.66 -9.79
C TYR A 454 -21.58 3.06 -8.44
N VAL A 455 -20.45 3.50 -7.87
CA VAL A 455 -19.92 3.04 -6.58
C VAL A 455 -20.90 3.30 -5.43
N PHE A 456 -21.64 4.41 -5.49
CA PHE A 456 -22.68 4.78 -4.53
C PHE A 456 -23.94 3.91 -4.64
N PHE A 457 -24.47 3.71 -5.85
CA PHE A 457 -25.73 2.99 -6.03
C PHE A 457 -25.57 1.46 -6.07
N HIS A 458 -24.43 0.95 -6.53
CA HIS A 458 -24.23 -0.49 -6.71
C HIS A 458 -24.51 -1.33 -5.45
N PRO A 459 -23.99 -0.98 -4.25
CA PRO A 459 -24.26 -1.74 -3.03
C PRO A 459 -25.73 -1.75 -2.59
N LEU A 460 -26.52 -0.75 -3.00
CA LEU A 460 -27.96 -0.67 -2.72
C LEU A 460 -28.76 -1.58 -3.65
N LEU A 461 -28.35 -1.70 -4.91
CA LEU A 461 -29.02 -2.48 -5.95
C LEU A 461 -28.76 -3.99 -5.81
N GLU A 462 -27.52 -4.40 -5.54
CA GLU A 462 -27.16 -5.83 -5.43
C GLU A 462 -27.66 -6.51 -4.16
N LYS A 463 -28.00 -5.74 -3.10
CA LYS A 463 -28.62 -6.30 -1.89
C LYS A 463 -29.89 -7.10 -2.20
N LYS A 464 -30.58 -6.79 -3.31
CA LYS A 464 -31.75 -7.56 -3.81
C LYS A 464 -31.37 -8.84 -4.58
N LYS A 465 -30.22 -8.90 -5.26
CA LYS A 465 -29.79 -10.06 -6.07
C LYS A 465 -29.04 -11.13 -5.27
N ASN A 466 -28.24 -10.74 -4.28
CA ASN A 466 -27.40 -11.67 -3.50
C ASN A 466 -28.13 -12.41 -2.37
N ALA A 467 -29.45 -12.32 -2.27
CA ALA A 467 -30.24 -13.24 -1.45
C ALA A 467 -30.25 -14.67 -2.02
N SER A 468 -29.97 -14.84 -3.33
CA SER A 468 -30.03 -16.16 -4.00
C SER A 468 -28.68 -16.76 -4.41
N LYS A 469 -27.59 -15.98 -4.40
CA LYS A 469 -26.24 -16.47 -4.76
C LYS A 469 -25.27 -16.31 -3.60
N GLN A 470 -25.48 -17.13 -2.59
CA GLN A 470 -24.40 -17.47 -1.67
C GLN A 470 -23.41 -18.34 -2.46
N LEU A 471 -22.53 -17.70 -3.22
CA LEU A 471 -21.38 -18.36 -3.84
C LEU A 471 -20.48 -18.85 -2.71
N VAL A 472 -20.72 -20.09 -2.28
CA VAL A 472 -19.74 -20.86 -1.53
C VAL A 472 -18.50 -20.90 -2.44
N PRO A 473 -17.33 -20.39 -2.00
CA PRO A 473 -16.15 -20.24 -2.87
C PRO A 473 -15.58 -21.59 -3.35
N HIS A 474 -16.04 -22.67 -2.75
CA HIS A 474 -15.70 -24.04 -3.06
C HIS A 474 -17.03 -24.72 -3.40
N GLY A 475 -17.07 -25.41 -4.54
CA GLY A 475 -18.20 -26.27 -4.85
C GLY A 475 -18.46 -27.24 -3.70
N ASP A 476 -19.67 -27.77 -3.63
CA ASP A 476 -20.01 -28.80 -2.65
C ASP A 476 -19.00 -29.94 -2.75
N ALA A 477 -18.59 -30.47 -1.59
CA ALA A 477 -17.65 -31.57 -1.53
C ALA A 477 -18.24 -32.75 -2.34
N LEU A 478 -17.53 -33.16 -3.39
CA LEU A 478 -17.91 -34.32 -4.18
C LEU A 478 -17.71 -35.57 -3.30
N ASP A 479 -18.67 -36.48 -3.37
CA ASP A 479 -18.55 -37.79 -2.73
C ASP A 479 -17.37 -38.54 -3.35
N ILE A 480 -16.40 -38.92 -2.51
CA ILE A 480 -15.23 -39.67 -2.96
C ILE A 480 -15.70 -41.12 -3.07
N GLY A 481 -16.23 -41.48 -4.24
CA GLY A 481 -16.67 -42.84 -4.57
C GLY A 481 -15.54 -43.88 -4.53
N LYS A 482 -15.79 -45.07 -5.09
CA LYS A 482 -14.76 -46.13 -5.14
C LYS A 482 -13.53 -45.64 -5.92
N ILE A 483 -12.38 -45.65 -5.25
CA ILE A 483 -11.10 -45.24 -5.83
C ILE A 483 -10.54 -46.41 -6.65
N ASP A 484 -10.58 -46.30 -7.97
CA ASP A 484 -9.87 -47.24 -8.84
C ASP A 484 -8.36 -47.04 -8.67
N LYS A 485 -7.62 -48.15 -8.59
CA LYS A 485 -6.15 -48.10 -8.47
C LYS A 485 -5.56 -47.62 -9.79
N VAL A 486 -5.14 -46.36 -9.84
CA VAL A 486 -4.41 -45.80 -10.98
C VAL A 486 -3.06 -46.51 -11.11
N SER A 487 -2.82 -47.15 -12.25
CA SER A 487 -1.55 -47.80 -12.58
C SER A 487 -0.92 -47.08 -13.76
N TYR A 488 0.23 -46.47 -13.53
CA TYR A 488 0.99 -45.75 -14.56
C TYR A 488 1.92 -46.73 -15.28
N LYS A 489 1.88 -46.75 -16.61
CA LYS A 489 2.71 -47.63 -17.45
C LYS A 489 3.97 -46.96 -17.97
N ARG A 490 3.99 -45.63 -18.09
CA ARG A 490 5.12 -44.84 -18.60
C ARG A 490 5.49 -43.78 -17.58
N ILE A 491 6.60 -43.96 -16.88
CA ILE A 491 6.97 -43.09 -15.75
C ILE A 491 8.30 -42.39 -16.04
N GLY A 492 8.29 -41.06 -16.04
CA GLY A 492 9.50 -40.26 -16.09
C GLY A 492 10.12 -40.10 -14.70
N ILE A 493 11.45 -40.19 -14.62
CA ILE A 493 12.22 -39.97 -13.40
C ILE A 493 13.29 -38.92 -13.73
N ALA A 494 13.16 -37.72 -13.16
CA ALA A 494 14.22 -36.72 -13.27
C ALA A 494 15.32 -37.00 -12.24
N VAL A 495 16.56 -37.12 -12.70
CA VAL A 495 17.74 -37.44 -11.88
C VAL A 495 18.80 -36.35 -11.98
N ASP A 496 19.48 -36.09 -10.87
CA ASP A 496 20.53 -35.06 -10.74
C ASP A 496 21.87 -35.61 -10.23
N PHE A 497 22.00 -36.93 -10.16
CA PHE A 497 23.11 -37.68 -9.59
C PHE A 497 23.38 -37.39 -8.11
N SER A 498 22.41 -36.82 -7.40
CA SER A 498 22.50 -36.57 -5.96
C SER A 498 22.13 -37.82 -5.15
N LYS A 499 22.36 -37.75 -3.83
CA LYS A 499 21.94 -38.80 -2.89
C LYS A 499 20.41 -39.00 -2.87
N ASN A 500 19.63 -38.05 -3.38
CA ASN A 500 18.18 -38.09 -3.37
C ASN A 500 17.59 -38.88 -4.55
N ASP A 501 18.34 -39.11 -5.61
CA ASP A 501 17.90 -39.93 -6.74
C ASP A 501 17.43 -41.31 -6.29
N ARG A 502 18.07 -41.89 -5.27
CA ARG A 502 17.64 -43.16 -4.68
C ARG A 502 16.19 -43.11 -4.19
N ASN A 503 15.79 -42.00 -3.55
CA ASN A 503 14.42 -41.83 -3.08
C ASN A 503 13.47 -41.56 -4.24
N THR A 504 13.86 -40.71 -5.19
CA THR A 504 13.07 -40.41 -6.40
C THR A 504 12.77 -41.68 -7.20
N ILE A 505 13.81 -42.47 -7.48
CA ILE A 505 13.69 -43.77 -8.18
C ILE A 505 12.81 -44.71 -7.38
N ARG A 506 13.05 -44.87 -6.07
CA ARG A 506 12.24 -45.76 -5.22
C ARG A 506 10.75 -45.42 -5.28
N HIS A 507 10.40 -44.14 -5.20
CA HIS A 507 9.01 -43.71 -5.26
C HIS A 507 8.39 -43.91 -6.65
N ALA A 508 9.16 -43.73 -7.73
CA ALA A 508 8.71 -44.06 -9.07
C ALA A 508 8.40 -45.56 -9.22
N LEU A 509 9.28 -46.43 -8.73
CA LEU A 509 9.09 -47.88 -8.77
C LEU A 509 7.85 -48.35 -8.01
N ILE A 510 7.50 -47.69 -6.89
CA ILE A 510 6.28 -47.99 -6.11
C ILE A 510 5.01 -47.68 -6.92
N GLN A 511 5.03 -46.66 -7.78
CA GLN A 511 3.87 -46.24 -8.57
C GLN A 511 3.66 -47.11 -9.82
N GLY A 512 4.74 -47.53 -10.50
CA GLY A 512 4.65 -48.31 -11.73
C GLY A 512 4.77 -49.82 -11.57
N GLY A 513 5.50 -50.29 -10.55
CA GLY A 513 5.86 -51.71 -10.41
C GLY A 513 6.70 -52.23 -11.60
N LYS A 514 6.73 -53.55 -11.78
CA LYS A 514 7.52 -54.19 -12.86
C LYS A 514 6.91 -54.10 -14.25
N GLY A 515 5.63 -53.76 -14.35
CA GLY A 515 4.90 -53.67 -15.63
C GLY A 515 5.00 -52.29 -16.30
N ALA A 516 5.74 -51.36 -15.72
CA ALA A 516 5.92 -50.01 -16.23
C ALA A 516 7.30 -49.84 -16.87
N HIS A 517 7.37 -48.97 -17.88
CA HIS A 517 8.58 -48.51 -18.50
C HIS A 517 9.03 -47.19 -17.85
N TYR A 518 10.30 -47.12 -17.45
CA TYR A 518 10.87 -45.98 -16.73
C TYR A 518 11.81 -45.15 -17.61
N TYR A 519 11.52 -43.87 -17.75
CA TYR A 519 12.34 -42.94 -18.51
C TYR A 519 13.23 -42.14 -17.56
N LEU A 520 14.54 -42.41 -17.56
CA LEU A 520 15.51 -41.67 -16.75
C LEU A 520 15.90 -40.40 -17.50
N ILE A 521 15.66 -39.23 -16.91
CA ILE A 521 15.88 -37.92 -17.54
C ILE A 521 16.94 -37.15 -16.75
N HIS A 522 18.04 -36.80 -17.40
CA HIS A 522 19.03 -35.85 -16.89
C HIS A 522 19.16 -34.66 -17.84
N VAL A 523 19.44 -33.46 -17.31
CA VAL A 523 19.67 -32.27 -18.14
C VAL A 523 21.04 -31.69 -17.82
N VAL A 524 21.88 -31.55 -18.84
CA VAL A 524 23.22 -30.96 -18.70
C VAL A 524 23.10 -29.44 -18.59
N GLU A 525 23.61 -28.87 -17.49
CA GLU A 525 23.43 -27.44 -17.18
C GLU A 525 24.63 -26.54 -17.54
N THR A 526 25.67 -27.08 -18.17
CA THR A 526 26.90 -26.32 -18.47
C THR A 526 26.63 -25.11 -19.38
N ALA A 527 27.44 -24.06 -19.21
CA ALA A 527 27.28 -22.82 -19.98
C ALA A 527 27.43 -23.06 -21.51
N ALA A 528 28.27 -24.03 -21.91
CA ALA A 528 28.43 -24.46 -23.29
C ALA A 528 27.20 -25.23 -23.80
N ALA A 529 26.67 -26.18 -23.02
CA ALA A 529 25.47 -26.96 -23.36
C ALA A 529 24.20 -26.10 -23.52
N ARG A 530 24.10 -24.99 -22.78
CA ARG A 530 22.98 -24.05 -22.93
C ARG A 530 22.94 -23.32 -24.27
N TYR A 531 24.09 -23.13 -24.93
CA TYR A 531 24.19 -22.35 -26.16
C TYR A 531 24.40 -23.21 -27.41
N LEU A 532 25.15 -24.31 -27.29
CA LEU A 532 25.51 -25.20 -28.41
C LEU A 532 24.66 -26.49 -28.48
N GLY A 533 23.82 -26.77 -27.47
CA GLY A 533 22.89 -27.89 -27.50
C GLY A 533 23.59 -29.25 -27.63
N LYS A 534 23.21 -30.04 -28.65
CA LYS A 534 23.70 -31.42 -28.88
C LYS A 534 25.13 -31.50 -29.44
N ASP A 535 25.71 -30.38 -29.87
CA ASP A 535 27.03 -30.35 -30.52
C ASP A 535 28.19 -30.24 -29.51
N VAL A 536 27.89 -30.34 -28.21
CA VAL A 536 28.88 -30.27 -27.12
C VAL A 536 29.45 -31.66 -26.84
N MET A 537 30.70 -31.88 -27.27
CA MET A 537 31.50 -33.06 -26.94
C MET A 537 32.45 -32.76 -25.76
N ASP A 538 31.89 -32.28 -24.64
CA ASP A 538 32.68 -32.05 -23.42
C ASP A 538 32.71 -33.31 -22.52
N HIS A 539 33.75 -33.39 -21.69
CA HIS A 539 33.97 -34.52 -20.78
C HIS A 539 32.83 -34.67 -19.75
N GLU A 540 32.13 -33.58 -19.43
CA GLU A 540 31.01 -33.54 -18.49
C GLU A 540 29.78 -34.25 -19.06
N THR A 541 29.40 -33.97 -20.31
CA THR A 541 28.28 -34.64 -21.00
C THR A 541 28.53 -36.15 -21.14
N GLN A 542 29.78 -36.57 -21.42
CA GLN A 542 30.13 -37.99 -21.49
C GLN A 542 30.04 -38.69 -20.12
N SER A 543 30.46 -38.00 -19.06
CA SER A 543 30.34 -38.49 -17.68
C SER A 543 28.87 -38.64 -17.26
N ASP A 544 28.01 -37.68 -17.59
CA ASP A 544 26.59 -37.71 -17.27
C ASP A 544 25.86 -38.84 -18.02
N ALA A 545 26.21 -39.06 -19.29
CA ALA A 545 25.71 -40.19 -20.07
C ALA A 545 26.10 -41.54 -19.45
N ALA A 546 27.36 -41.68 -19.03
CA ALA A 546 27.83 -42.88 -18.35
C ALA A 546 27.13 -43.11 -17.01
N ASN A 547 26.79 -42.05 -16.26
CA ASN A 547 26.07 -42.18 -15.00
C ASN A 547 24.59 -42.55 -15.18
N LEU A 548 23.92 -42.02 -16.19
CA LEU A 548 22.57 -42.46 -16.56
C LEU A 548 22.55 -43.94 -16.96
N GLU A 549 23.55 -44.39 -17.71
CA GLU A 549 23.65 -45.79 -18.14
C GLU A 549 23.85 -46.73 -16.94
N LYS A 550 24.60 -46.31 -15.91
CA LYS A 550 24.68 -47.05 -14.65
C LYS A 550 23.32 -47.19 -13.97
N TYR A 551 22.49 -46.14 -13.95
CA TYR A 551 21.14 -46.25 -13.39
C TYR A 551 20.26 -47.19 -14.21
N ARG A 552 20.36 -47.15 -15.55
CA ARG A 552 19.66 -48.08 -16.44
C ARG A 552 20.03 -49.52 -16.14
N ALA A 553 21.33 -49.83 -16.10
CA ALA A 553 21.85 -51.17 -15.82
C ALA A 553 21.41 -51.68 -14.43
N ASN A 554 21.49 -50.82 -13.40
CA ASN A 554 21.04 -51.17 -12.05
C ASN A 554 19.52 -51.47 -12.00
N LEU A 555 18.70 -50.76 -12.78
CA LEU A 555 17.27 -51.03 -12.87
C LEU A 555 16.98 -52.32 -13.63
N GLU A 556 17.75 -52.60 -14.68
CA GLU A 556 17.68 -53.83 -15.47
C GLU A 556 18.01 -55.07 -14.62
N ASP A 557 19.08 -55.00 -13.82
CA ASP A 557 19.47 -56.07 -12.87
C ASP A 557 18.39 -56.37 -11.83
N LEU A 558 17.59 -55.35 -11.46
CA LEU A 558 16.45 -55.49 -10.56
C LEU A 558 15.16 -55.96 -11.26
N GLY A 559 15.21 -56.11 -12.59
CA GLY A 559 14.11 -56.57 -13.44
C GLY A 559 13.10 -55.46 -13.77
N TYR A 560 13.55 -54.23 -13.97
CA TYR A 560 12.76 -53.10 -14.46
C TYR A 560 13.22 -52.67 -15.84
N ASP A 561 12.28 -52.30 -16.70
CA ASP A 561 12.55 -51.78 -18.03
C ASP A 561 12.74 -50.26 -17.99
N SER A 562 13.87 -49.76 -18.50
CA SER A 562 14.18 -48.33 -18.46
C SER A 562 15.00 -47.81 -19.64
N THR A 563 14.74 -46.56 -20.03
CA THR A 563 15.44 -45.86 -21.12
C THR A 563 16.02 -44.53 -20.63
N PRO A 564 17.32 -44.25 -20.85
CA PRO A 564 17.94 -43.00 -20.48
C PRO A 564 17.76 -41.92 -21.57
N PHE A 565 17.54 -40.69 -21.13
CA PHE A 565 17.42 -39.50 -21.96
C PHE A 565 18.25 -38.35 -21.39
N ILE A 566 19.07 -37.73 -22.24
CA ILE A 566 19.82 -36.52 -21.92
C ILE A 566 19.16 -35.33 -22.61
N GLY A 567 18.77 -34.35 -21.80
CA GLY A 567 18.27 -33.05 -22.24
C GLY A 567 19.36 -31.98 -22.23
N PHE A 568 19.16 -30.94 -23.03
CA PHE A 568 20.06 -29.79 -23.13
C PHE A 568 19.27 -28.48 -22.97
N GLY A 569 19.92 -27.43 -22.47
CA GLY A 569 19.32 -26.09 -22.32
C GLY A 569 18.67 -25.85 -20.95
N SER A 570 17.52 -25.19 -20.91
CA SER A 570 16.84 -24.89 -19.64
C SER A 570 16.17 -26.15 -19.07
N THR A 571 16.57 -26.56 -17.87
CA THR A 571 16.16 -27.78 -17.15
C THR A 571 14.65 -28.03 -17.22
N GLY A 572 13.83 -27.04 -16.86
CA GLY A 572 12.39 -27.21 -16.86
C GLY A 572 11.73 -27.36 -18.23
N LYS A 573 12.35 -26.83 -19.30
CA LYS A 573 11.85 -27.01 -20.68
C LYS A 573 12.26 -28.38 -21.23
N ALA A 574 13.52 -28.76 -21.05
CA ALA A 574 14.04 -30.03 -21.54
C ALA A 574 13.31 -31.24 -20.94
N ILE A 575 13.05 -31.21 -19.62
CA ILE A 575 12.27 -32.25 -18.94
C ILE A 575 10.85 -32.32 -19.53
N ALA A 576 10.18 -31.18 -19.70
CA ALA A 576 8.82 -31.14 -20.25
C ALA A 576 8.76 -31.65 -21.70
N ASP A 577 9.72 -31.25 -22.55
CA ASP A 577 9.79 -31.68 -23.95
C ASP A 577 10.01 -33.20 -24.06
N ILE A 578 10.89 -33.76 -23.23
CA ILE A 578 11.14 -35.21 -23.17
C ILE A 578 9.90 -35.96 -22.64
N SER A 579 9.26 -35.45 -21.59
CA SER A 579 8.05 -36.08 -21.03
C SER A 579 6.88 -36.10 -22.00
N ASN A 580 6.64 -34.99 -22.69
CA ASN A 580 5.55 -34.88 -23.66
C ASN A 580 5.82 -35.73 -24.91
N LYS A 581 7.07 -35.77 -25.40
CA LYS A 581 7.45 -36.56 -26.59
C LYS A 581 7.30 -38.06 -26.40
N ASN A 582 7.51 -38.56 -25.18
CA ASN A 582 7.44 -39.99 -24.86
C ASN A 582 6.09 -40.40 -24.23
N GLU A 583 5.08 -39.52 -24.25
CA GLU A 583 3.75 -39.78 -23.71
C GLU A 583 3.76 -40.35 -22.28
N MET A 584 4.60 -39.78 -21.42
CA MET A 584 4.69 -40.22 -20.03
C MET A 584 3.37 -39.97 -19.31
N GLU A 585 3.02 -40.83 -18.35
CA GLU A 585 1.75 -40.77 -17.61
C GLU A 585 1.95 -40.25 -16.18
N LEU A 586 3.18 -40.30 -15.67
CA LEU A 586 3.60 -39.76 -14.38
C LEU A 586 5.04 -39.26 -14.49
N LEU A 587 5.33 -38.10 -13.91
CA LEU A 587 6.70 -37.59 -13.75
C LEU A 587 7.07 -37.52 -12.28
N VAL A 588 8.19 -38.14 -11.89
CA VAL A 588 8.70 -38.15 -10.53
C VAL A 588 9.98 -37.34 -10.46
N MET A 589 10.05 -36.36 -9.55
CA MET A 589 11.17 -35.43 -9.43
C MET A 589 11.57 -35.23 -7.97
N GLY A 590 12.88 -35.06 -7.73
CA GLY A 590 13.39 -34.60 -6.44
C GLY A 590 13.05 -33.13 -6.18
N ALA A 591 12.81 -32.76 -4.92
CA ALA A 591 12.48 -31.41 -4.50
C ALA A 591 13.70 -30.50 -4.32
N HIS A 592 14.88 -30.87 -4.81
CA HIS A 592 16.08 -30.06 -4.63
C HIS A 592 16.03 -28.80 -5.49
N GLY A 593 16.02 -27.66 -4.79
CA GLY A 593 16.33 -26.34 -5.32
C GLY A 593 17.72 -25.93 -4.85
N HIS A 594 18.47 -25.29 -5.71
CA HIS A 594 19.74 -24.68 -5.34
C HIS A 594 19.49 -23.65 -4.23
N LYS A 595 20.10 -23.80 -3.05
CA LYS A 595 20.02 -22.79 -1.97
C LYS A 595 20.84 -21.53 -2.32
N GLY A 596 20.48 -20.80 -3.36
CA GLY A 596 21.24 -19.63 -3.84
C GLY A 596 20.38 -18.52 -4.42
N LEU A 597 21.01 -17.36 -4.67
CA LEU A 597 20.38 -16.14 -5.19
C LEU A 597 19.64 -16.33 -6.53
N LYS A 598 19.97 -17.36 -7.33
CA LYS A 598 19.34 -17.60 -8.63
C LYS A 598 17.89 -18.12 -8.51
N ASP A 599 17.56 -18.84 -7.44
CA ASP A 599 16.19 -19.31 -7.15
C ASP A 599 15.24 -18.14 -6.83
N LEU A 600 15.79 -17.03 -6.33
CA LEU A 600 15.06 -15.79 -6.04
C LEU A 600 14.67 -15.02 -7.31
N ILE A 601 15.33 -15.28 -8.44
CA ILE A 601 15.19 -14.53 -9.70
C ILE A 601 14.42 -15.34 -10.76
N PHE A 602 14.63 -16.67 -10.83
CA PHE A 602 14.12 -17.50 -11.94
C PHE A 602 13.05 -18.55 -11.56
N GLY A 603 12.75 -18.73 -10.27
CA GLY A 603 11.84 -19.78 -9.78
C GLY A 603 12.48 -21.17 -9.76
N THR A 604 11.84 -22.12 -9.06
CA THR A 604 12.37 -23.49 -8.94
C THR A 604 12.09 -24.31 -10.22
N THR A 605 12.96 -25.26 -10.57
CA THR A 605 12.78 -26.19 -11.71
C THR A 605 11.41 -26.89 -11.66
N VAL A 606 10.95 -27.24 -10.45
CA VAL A 606 9.66 -27.88 -10.20
C VAL A 606 8.47 -27.02 -10.65
N ASP A 607 8.46 -25.72 -10.34
CA ASP A 607 7.38 -24.82 -10.78
C ASP A 607 7.37 -24.65 -12.30
N SER A 608 8.56 -24.58 -12.93
CA SER A 608 8.69 -24.47 -14.38
C SER A 608 8.19 -25.71 -15.12
N VAL A 609 8.49 -26.92 -14.60
CA VAL A 609 8.02 -28.19 -15.18
C VAL A 609 6.52 -28.36 -14.98
N ARG A 610 5.99 -28.09 -13.77
CA ARG A 610 4.55 -28.23 -13.46
C ARG A 610 3.66 -27.46 -14.44
N HIS A 611 4.10 -26.31 -14.93
CA HIS A 611 3.32 -25.50 -15.87
C HIS A 611 3.42 -25.94 -17.34
N LYS A 612 4.33 -26.86 -17.69
CA LYS A 612 4.63 -27.25 -19.08
C LYS A 612 4.29 -28.71 -19.41
N VAL A 613 3.98 -29.52 -18.41
CA VAL A 613 3.59 -30.93 -18.57
C VAL A 613 2.09 -31.10 -18.27
N ASN A 614 1.42 -31.94 -19.05
CA ASN A 614 -0.02 -32.23 -18.89
C ASN A 614 -0.29 -33.48 -18.03
N ILE A 615 0.74 -33.96 -17.33
CA ILE A 615 0.70 -35.21 -16.56
C ILE A 615 0.92 -34.93 -15.07
N PRO A 616 0.43 -35.80 -14.17
CA PRO A 616 0.73 -35.70 -12.75
C PRO A 616 2.24 -35.63 -12.49
N VAL A 617 2.65 -34.70 -11.63
CA VAL A 617 4.04 -34.56 -11.17
C VAL A 617 4.11 -34.90 -9.69
N LEU A 618 4.86 -35.95 -9.35
CA LEU A 618 5.12 -36.38 -7.99
C LEU A 618 6.46 -35.84 -7.51
N ILE A 619 6.43 -34.99 -6.50
CA ILE A 619 7.62 -34.33 -5.94
C ILE A 619 8.07 -35.07 -4.68
N ILE A 620 9.30 -35.57 -4.68
CA ILE A 620 9.92 -36.32 -3.58
C ILE A 620 10.90 -35.42 -2.83
N ARG A 621 10.69 -35.25 -1.53
CA ARG A 621 11.54 -34.42 -0.66
C ARG A 621 12.67 -35.20 -0.01
#